data_AF-A0A2P4Z239-F1
#
_entry.id   AF-A0A2P4Z239-F1
#
_cell.length_a   1.000
_cell.length_b   1.000
_cell.length_c   1.000
_cell.angle_alpha   90.00
_cell.angle_beta   90.00
_cell.angle_gamma   90.00
#
_symmetry.space_group_name_H-M   'P 1'
#
loop_
_entity.id
_entity.type
_entity.pdbx_description
1 polymer ?
#
loop_
_entity_poly.entity_id
_entity_poly.type
_entity_poly.pdbx_seq_one_letter_code
_entity_poly.pdbx_strand_id
1 'polypeptide(L)'
;MTASMVLTFLKNPGVIVPQSKLSNPPCSIDLQINAQIVKVKFCSYCKIIRPPRTVHCNICNHCVDRFDHHCPWVGTCIGAGNYKLFMLFISTLFLLELAMLLGSCEMVNHFTYEASHTLNLGNSTKIFVHTMNHSAGAAVVIGFACFTILFSLSLLLFHLYIGAMNKTTYEEIKKLYSETSNPWYSGISRNIVELFLSPSPKFNY
;
A
#
# COMPACT_ATOMS: atom_id res chain seq x y z
N MET A 1 -7.81 -1.00 -14.13
CA MET A 1 -7.14 -1.66 -12.99
C MET A 1 -5.72 -2.02 -13.40
N THR A 2 -4.72 -1.65 -12.61
CA THR A 2 -3.33 -2.02 -12.91
C THR A 2 -3.12 -3.53 -12.70
N ALA A 3 -2.22 -4.15 -13.46
CA ALA A 3 -1.90 -5.58 -13.28
C ALA A 3 -1.43 -5.89 -11.85
N SER A 4 -0.70 -4.95 -11.24
CA SER A 4 -0.23 -5.02 -9.84
C SER A 4 -1.37 -5.10 -8.83
N MET A 5 -2.48 -4.36 -9.04
CA MET A 5 -3.68 -4.45 -8.20
C MET A 5 -4.30 -5.86 -8.26
N VAL A 6 -4.49 -6.39 -9.46
CA VAL A 6 -5.06 -7.73 -9.68
C VAL A 6 -4.20 -8.80 -9.03
N LEU A 7 -2.89 -8.73 -9.23
CA LEU A 7 -1.94 -9.66 -8.61
C LEU A 7 -1.99 -9.57 -7.08
N THR A 8 -2.10 -8.37 -6.52
CA THR A 8 -2.23 -8.18 -5.06
C THR A 8 -3.50 -8.83 -4.51
N PHE A 9 -4.62 -8.70 -5.23
CA PHE A 9 -5.90 -9.30 -4.87
C PHE A 9 -5.86 -10.83 -4.90
N LEU A 10 -5.33 -11.40 -5.99
CA LEU A 10 -5.31 -12.85 -6.20
C LEU A 10 -4.25 -13.56 -5.32
N LYS A 11 -3.21 -12.85 -4.89
CA LYS A 11 -2.17 -13.43 -4.06
C LYS A 11 -2.66 -13.66 -2.63
N ASN A 12 -2.44 -14.88 -2.12
CA ASN A 12 -2.70 -15.18 -0.71
C ASN A 12 -1.91 -14.20 0.20
N PRO A 13 -2.58 -13.47 1.11
CA PRO A 13 -1.94 -12.46 1.94
C PRO A 13 -1.03 -13.02 3.05
N GLY A 14 -0.93 -14.34 3.19
CA GLY A 14 -0.28 -15.02 4.30
C GLY A 14 -1.28 -15.60 5.29
N VAL A 15 -2.37 -16.18 4.78
CA VAL A 15 -3.41 -16.83 5.61
C VAL A 15 -2.81 -18.01 6.36
N ILE A 16 -3.01 -18.04 7.67
CA ILE A 16 -2.51 -19.11 8.52
C ILE A 16 -3.58 -20.20 8.66
N VAL A 17 -3.25 -21.39 8.18
CA VAL A 17 -4.08 -22.59 8.32
C VAL A 17 -3.72 -23.29 9.64
N PRO A 18 -4.70 -23.73 10.46
CA PRO A 18 -4.43 -24.47 11.68
C PRO A 18 -3.81 -25.84 11.36
N GLN A 19 -2.60 -26.11 11.84
CA GLN A 19 -1.92 -27.40 11.61
C GLN A 19 -2.38 -28.50 12.58
N SER A 20 -2.90 -28.16 13.76
CA SER A 20 -3.42 -29.11 14.73
C SER A 20 -4.47 -28.46 15.65
N LYS A 21 -5.42 -29.26 16.14
CA LYS A 21 -6.37 -28.80 17.17
C LYS A 21 -5.64 -28.77 18.52
N LEU A 22 -5.39 -27.58 19.07
CA LEU A 22 -4.90 -27.45 20.43
C LEU A 22 -6.01 -27.84 21.42
N SER A 23 -5.75 -28.84 22.26
CA SER A 23 -6.54 -29.10 23.47
C SER A 23 -6.12 -28.11 24.56
N ASN A 24 -7.09 -27.34 25.09
CA ASN A 24 -6.89 -26.34 26.15
C ASN A 24 -5.76 -25.32 25.88
N PRO A 25 -5.86 -24.49 24.82
CA PRO A 25 -4.84 -23.50 24.50
C PRO A 25 -4.75 -22.42 25.59
N PRO A 26 -3.53 -21.98 25.98
CA PRO A 26 -3.38 -20.82 26.84
C PRO A 26 -3.92 -19.57 26.13
N CYS A 27 -4.46 -18.62 26.90
CA CYS A 27 -4.99 -17.36 26.36
C CYS A 27 -3.89 -16.53 25.66
N SER A 28 -2.67 -16.59 26.18
CA SER A 28 -1.49 -15.94 25.60
C SER A 28 -0.22 -16.72 25.92
N ILE A 29 0.79 -16.55 25.08
CA ILE A 29 2.15 -17.07 25.27
C ILE A 29 3.12 -15.89 25.14
N ASP A 30 4.13 -15.84 25.99
CA ASP A 30 5.20 -14.86 25.91
C ASP A 30 6.37 -15.46 25.11
N LEU A 31 6.78 -14.78 24.05
CA LEU A 31 7.87 -15.23 23.17
C LEU A 31 9.03 -14.24 23.25
N GLN A 32 10.26 -14.73 23.42
CA GLN A 32 11.44 -13.89 23.40
C GLN A 32 11.93 -13.68 21.95
N ILE A 33 11.93 -12.44 21.47
CA ILE A 33 12.34 -12.05 20.12
C ILE A 33 13.35 -10.90 20.25
N ASN A 34 14.59 -11.12 19.79
CA ASN A 34 15.67 -10.12 19.86
C ASN A 34 15.80 -9.46 21.25
N ALA A 35 15.82 -10.30 22.30
CA ALA A 35 15.89 -9.91 23.71
C ALA A 35 14.67 -9.14 24.26
N GLN A 36 13.56 -9.09 23.54
CA GLN A 36 12.29 -8.52 24.02
C GLN A 36 11.21 -9.60 24.16
N ILE A 37 10.31 -9.42 25.13
CA ILE A 37 9.17 -10.31 25.32
C ILE A 37 7.99 -9.80 24.48
N VAL A 38 7.57 -10.60 23.49
CA VAL A 38 6.41 -10.36 22.65
C VAL A 38 5.29 -11.29 23.08
N LYS A 39 4.21 -10.71 23.60
CA LYS A 39 3.02 -11.45 24.03
C LYS A 39 2.13 -11.78 22.83
N VAL A 40 2.01 -13.05 22.49
CA VAL A 40 1.10 -13.54 21.45
C VAL A 40 -0.19 -14.08 22.06
N LYS A 41 -1.31 -13.94 21.35
CA LYS A 41 -2.65 -14.30 21.84
C LYS A 41 -3.23 -15.48 21.08
N PHE A 42 -4.08 -16.26 21.75
CA PHE A 42 -4.92 -17.26 21.11
C PHE A 42 -6.02 -16.60 20.27
N CYS A 43 -6.25 -17.13 19.07
CA CYS A 43 -7.39 -16.76 18.24
C CYS A 43 -8.55 -17.72 18.49
N SER A 44 -9.61 -17.25 19.12
CA SER A 44 -10.81 -18.07 19.38
C SER A 44 -11.57 -18.49 18.13
N TYR A 45 -11.47 -17.74 17.03
CA TYR A 45 -12.11 -18.05 15.74
C TYR A 45 -11.31 -19.09 14.96
N CYS A 46 -10.03 -18.82 14.69
CA CYS A 46 -9.18 -19.71 13.89
C CYS A 46 -8.60 -20.89 14.68
N LYS A 47 -8.75 -20.90 16.01
CA LYS A 47 -8.24 -21.95 16.91
C LYS A 47 -6.71 -22.15 16.82
N ILE A 48 -5.96 -21.06 16.69
CA ILE A 48 -4.49 -21.06 16.66
C ILE A 48 -3.92 -20.14 17.75
N ILE A 49 -2.74 -20.46 18.26
CA ILE A 49 -1.88 -19.43 18.87
C ILE A 49 -1.34 -18.59 17.73
N ARG A 50 -1.65 -17.29 17.72
CA ARG A 50 -1.21 -16.40 16.64
C ARG A 50 0.31 -16.31 16.67
N PRO A 51 1.02 -16.64 15.58
CA PRO A 51 2.44 -16.31 15.49
C PRO A 51 2.68 -14.81 15.71
N PRO A 52 3.92 -14.39 16.01
CA PRO A 52 4.26 -12.98 16.13
C PRO A 52 3.75 -12.17 14.93
N ARG A 53 3.24 -10.95 15.18
CA ARG A 53 2.70 -10.02 14.16
C ARG A 53 1.48 -10.53 13.38
N THR A 54 0.89 -11.67 13.74
CA THR A 54 -0.35 -12.18 13.16
C THR A 54 -1.57 -11.51 13.78
N VAL A 55 -2.52 -11.10 12.94
CA VAL A 55 -3.81 -10.53 13.38
C VAL A 55 -4.96 -11.26 12.68
N HIS A 56 -6.05 -11.46 13.41
CA HIS A 56 -7.31 -11.96 12.83
C HIS A 56 -8.07 -10.79 12.21
N CYS A 57 -8.34 -10.87 10.91
CA CYS A 57 -9.19 -9.91 10.21
C CYS A 57 -10.65 -10.35 10.33
N ASN A 58 -11.48 -9.58 11.03
CA ASN A 58 -12.91 -9.89 11.17
C ASN A 58 -13.67 -9.81 9.84
N ILE A 59 -13.18 -9.03 8.86
CA ILE A 59 -13.82 -8.86 7.56
C ILE A 59 -13.60 -10.11 6.69
N CYS A 60 -12.35 -10.60 6.62
CA CYS A 60 -12.02 -11.79 5.83
C CYS A 60 -12.13 -13.10 6.63
N ASN A 61 -12.40 -13.02 7.94
CA ASN A 61 -12.59 -14.14 8.87
C ASN A 61 -11.43 -15.16 8.92
N HIS A 62 -10.19 -14.67 8.89
CA HIS A 62 -8.99 -15.50 8.98
C HIS A 62 -7.81 -14.76 9.61
N CYS A 63 -6.83 -15.50 10.14
CA CYS A 63 -5.58 -14.92 10.62
C CYS A 63 -4.60 -14.74 9.46
N VAL A 64 -3.97 -13.57 9.41
CA VAL A 64 -2.99 -13.22 8.37
C VAL A 64 -1.64 -12.95 9.05
N ASP A 65 -0.61 -13.60 8.54
CA ASP A 65 0.78 -13.42 8.97
C ASP A 65 1.30 -12.03 8.58
N ARG A 66 2.11 -11.43 9.46
CA ARG A 66 2.58 -10.04 9.39
C ARG A 66 1.47 -9.10 8.87
N PHE A 67 0.33 -9.12 9.55
CA PHE A 67 -0.85 -8.38 9.12
C PHE A 67 -0.58 -6.87 9.07
N ASP A 68 -0.90 -6.26 7.93
CA ASP A 68 -0.79 -4.82 7.73
C ASP A 68 -2.14 -4.14 7.90
N HIS A 69 -3.08 -4.42 7.00
CA HIS A 69 -4.45 -3.92 7.07
C HIS A 69 -5.37 -4.76 6.18
N HIS A 70 -6.69 -4.60 6.35
CA HIS A 70 -7.64 -4.99 5.30
C HIS A 70 -7.83 -3.81 4.37
N CYS A 71 -7.59 -4.00 3.06
CA CYS A 71 -7.70 -2.93 2.08
C CYS A 71 -9.03 -3.04 1.31
N PRO A 72 -10.00 -2.14 1.53
CA PRO A 72 -11.27 -2.17 0.79
C PRO A 72 -11.08 -1.93 -0.71
N TRP A 73 -10.05 -1.17 -1.10
CA TRP A 73 -9.77 -0.84 -2.49
C TRP A 73 -9.25 -2.03 -3.29
N VAL A 74 -8.45 -2.89 -2.66
CA VAL A 74 -7.96 -4.13 -3.29
C VAL A 74 -8.98 -5.26 -3.10
N GLY A 75 -9.76 -5.24 -2.02
CA GLY A 75 -10.74 -6.28 -1.71
C GLY A 75 -10.17 -7.49 -0.96
N THR A 76 -9.00 -7.36 -0.33
CA THR A 76 -8.36 -8.43 0.45
C THR A 76 -7.51 -7.85 1.59
N CYS A 77 -7.02 -8.73 2.47
CA CYS A 77 -6.01 -8.36 3.45
C CYS A 77 -4.67 -8.07 2.78
N ILE A 78 -3.91 -7.13 3.32
CA ILE A 78 -2.51 -6.91 3.01
C ILE A 78 -1.69 -7.48 4.17
N GLY A 79 -0.75 -8.37 3.84
CA GLY A 79 0.08 -9.07 4.82
C GLY A 79 1.34 -9.64 4.20
N ALA A 80 2.02 -10.52 4.92
CA ALA A 80 3.31 -11.11 4.55
C ALA A 80 3.37 -11.63 3.09
N GLY A 81 2.28 -12.21 2.59
CA GLY A 81 2.24 -12.89 1.29
C GLY A 81 2.03 -11.99 0.07
N ASN A 82 1.47 -10.79 0.25
CA ASN A 82 1.15 -9.88 -0.86
C ASN A 82 1.61 -8.43 -0.66
N TYR A 83 2.25 -8.09 0.47
CA TYR A 83 2.70 -6.72 0.76
C TYR A 83 3.61 -6.13 -0.34
N LYS A 84 4.50 -6.93 -0.94
CA LYS A 84 5.36 -6.45 -2.06
C LYS A 84 4.57 -6.09 -3.31
N LEU A 85 3.54 -6.86 -3.62
CA LEU A 85 2.64 -6.56 -4.73
C LEU A 85 1.81 -5.32 -4.44
N PHE A 86 1.41 -5.12 -3.18
CA PHE A 86 0.76 -3.89 -2.73
C PHE A 86 1.69 -2.67 -2.88
N MET A 87 2.96 -2.78 -2.48
CA MET A 87 3.97 -1.72 -2.71
C MET A 87 4.14 -1.43 -4.20
N LEU A 88 4.23 -2.46 -5.05
CA LEU A 88 4.29 -2.28 -6.50
C LEU A 88 3.02 -1.61 -7.04
N PHE A 89 1.84 -1.97 -6.51
CA PHE A 89 0.57 -1.37 -6.88
C PHE A 89 0.55 0.12 -6.59
N ILE A 90 0.82 0.55 -5.36
CA ILE A 90 0.78 1.97 -5.00
C ILE A 90 1.86 2.78 -5.75
N SER A 91 3.04 2.21 -5.99
CA SER A 91 4.09 2.86 -6.78
C SER A 91 3.71 3.01 -8.25
N THR A 92 3.17 1.96 -8.87
CA THR A 92 2.73 2.01 -10.28
C THR A 92 1.51 2.89 -10.47
N LEU A 93 0.61 2.95 -9.48
CA LEU A 93 -0.51 3.89 -9.46
C LEU A 93 -0.01 5.35 -9.46
N PHE A 94 0.89 5.69 -8.53
CA PHE A 94 1.47 7.04 -8.46
C PHE A 94 2.19 7.45 -9.76
N LEU A 95 2.98 6.55 -10.34
CA LEU A 95 3.66 6.81 -11.62
C LEU A 95 2.69 6.99 -12.78
N LEU A 96 1.61 6.21 -12.82
CA LEU A 96 0.56 6.36 -13.83
C LEU A 96 -0.15 7.72 -13.69
N GLU A 97 -0.49 8.13 -12.48
CA GLU A 97 -1.10 9.43 -12.21
C GLU A 97 -0.19 10.58 -12.63
N LEU A 98 1.10 10.49 -12.33
CA LEU A 98 2.09 11.48 -12.75
C LEU A 98 2.20 11.54 -14.28
N ALA A 99 2.26 10.39 -14.96
CA ALA A 99 2.30 10.34 -16.42
C ALA A 99 1.03 10.96 -17.06
N MET A 100 -0.15 10.67 -16.50
CA MET A 100 -1.42 11.26 -16.95
C MET A 100 -1.46 12.77 -16.73
N LEU A 101 -0.94 13.26 -15.60
CA LEU A 101 -0.84 14.70 -15.32
C LEU A 101 0.08 15.39 -16.34
N LEU A 102 1.30 14.86 -16.52
CA LEU A 102 2.28 15.45 -17.44
C LEU A 102 1.77 15.45 -18.89
N GLY A 103 1.21 14.34 -19.37
CA GLY A 103 0.64 14.26 -20.71
C GLY A 103 -0.55 15.20 -20.90
N SER A 104 -1.38 15.39 -19.86
CA SER A 104 -2.50 16.34 -19.93
C SER A 104 -2.02 17.80 -19.97
N CYS A 105 -1.00 18.14 -19.20
CA CYS A 105 -0.36 19.46 -19.25
C CYS A 105 0.29 19.73 -20.61
N GLU A 106 0.99 18.74 -21.17
CA GLU A 106 1.59 18.84 -22.51
C GLU A 106 0.52 19.08 -23.58
N MET A 107 -0.60 18.37 -23.53
CA MET A 107 -1.73 18.56 -24.44
C MET A 107 -2.31 19.99 -24.37
N VAL A 108 -2.53 20.51 -23.16
CA VAL A 108 -3.01 21.89 -22.96
C VAL A 108 -2.01 22.90 -23.49
N ASN A 109 -0.71 22.68 -23.25
CA ASN A 109 0.36 23.53 -23.76
C ASN A 109 0.42 23.53 -25.29
N HIS A 110 0.27 22.37 -25.93
CA HIS A 110 0.25 22.24 -27.39
C HIS A 110 -0.85 23.09 -28.02
N PHE A 111 -2.11 22.94 -27.57
CA PHE A 111 -3.22 23.71 -28.14
C PHE A 111 -3.15 25.20 -27.80
N THR A 112 -2.59 25.55 -26.63
CA THR A 112 -2.34 26.96 -26.28
C THR A 112 -1.28 27.57 -27.18
N TYR A 113 -0.21 26.83 -27.48
CA TYR A 113 0.84 27.25 -28.40
C TYR A 113 0.28 27.43 -29.82
N GLU A 114 -0.48 26.46 -30.32
CA GLU A 114 -1.14 26.51 -31.63
C GLU A 114 -2.06 27.72 -31.76
N ALA A 115 -2.93 27.96 -30.76
CA ALA A 115 -3.80 29.11 -30.72
C ALA A 115 -3.04 30.45 -30.74
N SER A 116 -1.96 30.54 -29.98
CA SER A 116 -1.18 31.77 -29.82
C SER A 116 -0.26 32.06 -31.01
N HIS A 117 0.36 31.04 -31.62
CA HIS A 117 1.43 31.22 -32.61
C HIS A 117 0.98 30.82 -34.02
N THR A 118 0.40 29.63 -34.17
CA THR A 118 0.00 29.11 -35.49
C THR A 118 -1.24 29.83 -36.01
N LEU A 119 -2.27 29.98 -35.16
CA LEU A 119 -3.50 30.68 -35.49
C LEU A 119 -3.43 32.19 -35.18
N ASN A 120 -2.40 32.61 -34.43
CA ASN A 120 -2.15 33.99 -34.03
C ASN A 120 -3.42 34.69 -33.48
N LEU A 121 -4.13 34.00 -32.59
CA LEU A 121 -5.33 34.54 -31.95
C LEU A 121 -4.91 35.69 -31.04
N GLY A 122 -5.05 36.93 -31.52
CA GLY A 122 -4.58 38.14 -30.84
C GLY A 122 -5.26 38.53 -29.52
N ASN A 123 -6.06 37.65 -28.89
CA ASN A 123 -6.57 37.88 -27.55
C ASN A 123 -6.67 36.59 -26.72
N SER A 124 -6.51 36.72 -25.40
CA SER A 124 -6.48 35.60 -24.45
C SER A 124 -7.80 34.82 -24.38
N THR A 125 -8.94 35.47 -24.60
CA THR A 125 -10.24 34.79 -24.59
C THR A 125 -10.37 33.80 -25.75
N LYS A 126 -9.93 34.19 -26.96
CA LYS A 126 -9.93 33.32 -28.14
C LYS A 126 -8.96 32.17 -27.96
N ILE A 127 -7.78 32.41 -27.40
CA ILE A 127 -6.81 31.37 -27.04
C ILE A 127 -7.44 30.38 -26.06
N PHE A 128 -8.02 30.87 -24.97
CA PHE A 128 -8.67 30.02 -23.97
C PHE A 128 -9.80 29.18 -24.55
N VAL A 129 -10.71 29.79 -25.31
CA VAL A 129 -11.82 29.07 -25.96
C VAL A 129 -11.31 28.01 -26.92
N HIS A 130 -10.29 28.33 -27.73
CA HIS A 130 -9.67 27.35 -28.63
C HIS A 130 -9.04 26.19 -27.86
N THR A 131 -8.19 26.47 -26.87
CA THR A 131 -7.55 25.45 -26.03
C THR A 131 -8.60 24.57 -25.36
N MET A 132 -9.63 25.14 -24.75
CA MET A 132 -10.68 24.37 -24.06
C MET A 132 -11.50 23.52 -25.02
N ASN A 133 -11.83 24.01 -26.21
CA ASN A 133 -12.56 23.22 -27.20
C ASN A 133 -11.80 21.96 -27.65
N HIS A 134 -10.47 21.99 -27.60
CA HIS A 134 -9.62 20.86 -28.02
C HIS A 134 -9.06 20.04 -26.85
N SER A 135 -9.06 20.57 -25.62
CA SER A 135 -8.43 19.92 -24.46
C SER A 135 -9.25 19.95 -23.16
N ALA A 136 -10.57 20.19 -23.22
CA ALA A 136 -11.44 20.17 -22.03
C ALA A 136 -11.27 18.89 -21.19
N GLY A 137 -11.13 17.73 -21.84
CA GLY A 137 -10.87 16.47 -21.15
C GLY A 137 -9.55 16.48 -20.35
N ALA A 138 -8.50 17.07 -20.91
CA ALA A 138 -7.20 17.22 -20.23
C ALA A 138 -7.33 18.10 -18.98
N ALA A 139 -8.08 19.20 -19.06
CA ALA A 139 -8.32 20.07 -17.91
C ALA A 139 -9.03 19.34 -16.76
N VAL A 140 -10.02 18.49 -17.07
CA VAL A 140 -10.70 17.63 -16.08
C VAL A 140 -9.74 16.62 -15.47
N VAL A 141 -8.93 15.96 -16.30
CA VAL A 141 -7.93 14.98 -15.83
C VAL A 141 -6.88 15.64 -14.94
N ILE A 142 -6.39 16.84 -15.27
CA ILE A 142 -5.45 17.60 -14.43
C ILE A 142 -6.06 17.86 -13.06
N GLY A 143 -7.30 18.36 -13.01
CA GLY A 143 -7.98 18.65 -11.73
C GLY A 143 -8.13 17.40 -10.86
N PHE A 144 -8.57 16.28 -11.47
CA PHE A 144 -8.71 15.01 -10.77
C PHE A 144 -7.36 14.43 -10.32
N ALA A 145 -6.35 14.44 -11.19
CA ALA A 145 -5.01 13.91 -10.89
C ALA A 145 -4.34 14.68 -9.76
N CYS A 146 -4.43 16.02 -9.73
CA CYS A 146 -3.89 16.81 -8.62
C CYS A 146 -4.48 16.41 -7.26
N PHE A 147 -5.77 16.10 -7.23
CA PHE A 147 -6.42 15.61 -6.01
C PHE A 147 -5.94 14.21 -5.64
N THR A 148 -5.95 13.25 -6.57
CA THR A 148 -5.62 11.85 -6.24
C THR A 148 -4.14 11.63 -5.93
N ILE A 149 -3.24 12.37 -6.61
CA ILE A 149 -1.79 12.34 -6.37
C ILE A 149 -1.45 12.68 -4.92
N LEU A 150 -2.18 13.60 -4.29
CA LEU A 150 -1.97 13.94 -2.88
C LEU A 150 -2.15 12.70 -1.98
N PHE A 151 -3.20 11.91 -2.23
CA PHE A 151 -3.49 10.71 -1.44
C PHE A 151 -2.52 9.58 -1.76
N SER A 152 -2.24 9.32 -3.04
CA SER A 152 -1.36 8.24 -3.46
C SER A 152 0.08 8.47 -3.00
N LEU A 153 0.58 9.71 -3.12
CA LEU A 153 1.90 10.09 -2.60
C LEU A 153 1.97 9.93 -1.08
N SER A 154 0.95 10.41 -0.35
CA SER A 154 0.91 10.30 1.11
C SER A 154 0.92 8.82 1.55
N LEU A 155 0.14 7.97 0.88
CA LEU A 155 0.11 6.53 1.14
C LEU A 155 1.46 5.87 0.84
N LEU A 156 2.08 6.21 -0.30
CA LEU A 156 3.38 5.67 -0.69
C LEU A 156 4.47 6.06 0.32
N LEU A 157 4.55 7.34 0.70
CA LEU A 157 5.53 7.83 1.67
C LEU A 157 5.32 7.18 3.05
N PHE A 158 4.07 7.03 3.49
CA PHE A 158 3.76 6.34 4.74
C PHE A 158 4.23 4.88 4.73
N HIS A 159 3.95 4.14 3.64
CA HIS A 159 4.37 2.75 3.53
C HIS A 159 5.88 2.57 3.37
N LEU A 160 6.56 3.51 2.71
CA LEU A 160 8.03 3.57 2.66
C LEU A 160 8.62 3.81 4.05
N TYR A 161 8.02 4.72 4.83
CA TYR A 161 8.43 4.99 6.21
C TYR A 161 8.30 3.75 7.10
N ILE A 162 7.11 3.14 7.19
CA ILE A 162 6.92 1.96 8.05
C ILE A 162 7.76 0.78 7.58
N GLY A 163 7.94 0.63 6.26
CA GLY A 163 8.83 -0.36 5.66
C GLY A 163 10.28 -0.18 6.08
N ALA A 164 10.79 1.05 6.03
CA ALA A 164 12.13 1.39 6.52
C ALA A 164 12.30 1.14 8.03
N MET A 165 11.21 1.25 8.80
CA MET A 165 11.18 0.98 10.23
C MET A 165 10.87 -0.49 10.57
N ASN A 166 10.64 -1.37 9.58
CA ASN A 166 10.17 -2.75 9.75
C ASN A 166 8.92 -2.86 10.64
N LYS A 167 7.96 -1.96 10.43
CA LYS A 167 6.64 -1.98 11.08
C LYS A 167 5.55 -2.26 10.05
N THR A 168 4.43 -2.81 10.50
CA THR A 168 3.18 -2.82 9.72
C THR A 168 2.31 -1.62 10.10
N THR A 169 1.36 -1.27 9.25
CA THR A 169 0.36 -0.22 9.50
C THR A 169 -0.38 -0.49 10.80
N TYR A 170 -0.77 -1.75 11.04
CA TYR A 170 -1.41 -2.17 12.28
C TYR A 170 -0.55 -1.88 13.51
N GLU A 171 0.74 -2.24 13.47
CA GLU A 171 1.67 -2.03 14.59
C GLU A 171 1.87 -0.55 14.90
N GLU A 172 1.96 0.28 13.86
CA GLU A 172 2.13 1.73 13.99
C GLU A 172 0.88 2.40 14.55
N ILE A 173 -0.31 2.11 13.98
CA ILE A 173 -1.58 2.69 14.45
C ILE A 173 -1.89 2.24 15.88
N LYS A 174 -1.61 0.98 16.23
CA LYS A 174 -1.78 0.48 17.59
C LYS A 174 -0.67 0.89 18.54
N LYS A 175 0.36 1.59 18.05
CA LYS A 175 1.51 2.05 18.83
C LYS A 175 2.16 0.92 19.64
N LEU A 176 2.30 -0.27 19.06
CA LEU A 176 2.75 -1.46 19.81
C LEU A 176 4.17 -1.33 20.39
N TYR A 177 4.96 -0.40 19.85
CA TYR A 177 6.34 -0.14 20.25
C TYR A 177 6.52 1.32 20.72
N SER A 178 5.52 1.92 21.37
CA SER A 178 5.67 3.27 21.95
C SER A 178 6.46 3.26 23.26
N GLU A 179 6.34 2.18 24.04
CA GLU A 179 7.00 2.03 25.34
C GLU A 179 8.22 1.10 25.28
N THR A 180 8.31 0.26 24.25
CA THR A 180 9.43 -0.65 24.00
C THR A 180 10.10 -0.34 22.67
N SER A 181 11.37 -0.72 22.50
CA SER A 181 12.01 -0.61 21.19
C SER A 181 11.37 -1.58 20.20
N ASN A 182 11.40 -1.28 18.89
CA ASN A 182 10.89 -2.21 17.88
C ASN A 182 11.84 -3.41 17.72
N PRO A 183 11.44 -4.65 18.10
CA PRO A 183 12.31 -5.82 18.02
C PRO A 183 12.61 -6.24 16.58
N TRP A 184 11.84 -5.78 15.60
CA TRP A 184 11.99 -6.12 14.18
C TRP A 184 12.93 -5.17 13.44
N TYR A 185 13.29 -4.04 14.04
CA TYR A 185 14.14 -3.05 13.38
C TYR A 185 15.58 -3.54 13.29
N SER A 186 16.08 -3.73 12.06
CA SER A 186 17.45 -4.18 11.80
C SER A 186 18.33 -3.14 11.10
N GLY A 187 17.88 -1.88 11.02
CA GLY A 187 18.50 -0.80 10.25
C GLY A 187 17.80 -0.53 8.92
N ILE A 188 17.72 0.75 8.52
CA ILE A 188 16.98 1.23 7.35
C ILE A 188 17.36 0.46 6.07
N SER A 189 18.65 0.34 5.77
CA SER A 189 19.13 -0.33 4.55
C SER A 189 18.72 -1.80 4.49
N ARG A 190 18.90 -2.54 5.60
CA ARG A 190 18.51 -3.96 5.70
C ARG A 190 17.00 -4.14 5.56
N ASN A 191 16.21 -3.27 6.19
CA ASN A 191 14.75 -3.34 6.12
C ASN A 191 14.24 -3.04 4.70
N ILE A 192 14.83 -2.06 4.00
CA ILE A 192 14.49 -1.75 2.59
C ILE A 192 14.85 -2.93 1.69
N VAL A 193 16.03 -3.54 1.87
CA VAL A 193 16.42 -4.74 1.13
C VAL A 193 15.46 -5.89 1.43
N GLU A 194 15.07 -6.11 2.69
CA GLU A 194 14.06 -7.10 3.05
C GLU A 194 12.73 -6.81 2.34
N LEU A 195 12.33 -5.54 2.30
CA LEU A 195 11.06 -5.13 1.72
C LEU A 195 10.99 -5.38 0.21
N PHE A 196 12.04 -5.05 -0.55
CA PHE A 196 12.01 -5.10 -2.01
C PHE A 196 12.69 -6.33 -2.63
N LEU A 197 13.70 -6.88 -1.96
CA LEU A 197 14.62 -7.88 -2.56
C LEU A 197 14.56 -9.26 -1.89
N SER A 198 13.99 -9.38 -0.68
CA SER A 198 13.89 -10.72 -0.08
C SER A 198 12.98 -11.64 -0.90
N PRO A 199 13.12 -12.97 -0.81
CA PRO A 199 12.12 -13.89 -1.31
C PRO A 199 10.76 -13.65 -0.64
N SER A 200 9.67 -13.96 -1.32
CA SER A 200 8.37 -14.00 -0.66
C SER A 200 8.36 -15.12 0.39
N PRO A 201 7.73 -14.94 1.56
CA PRO A 201 7.61 -16.00 2.55
C PRO A 201 6.96 -17.24 1.93
N LYS A 202 7.50 -18.41 2.23
CA LYS A 202 6.87 -19.69 1.87
C LYS A 202 5.85 -20.01 2.96
N PHE A 203 4.57 -19.98 2.61
CA PHE A 203 3.52 -20.50 3.49
C PHE A 203 3.37 -21.98 3.19
N ASN A 204 3.47 -22.82 4.23
CA ASN A 204 3.11 -24.22 4.12
C ASN A 204 1.58 -24.29 4.11
N TYR A 205 1.02 -24.66 2.96
CA TYR A 205 -0.41 -24.88 2.77
C TYR A 205 -0.79 -26.29 3.22
#